data_AF-A0A382KZL6-F1
#
_entry.id   AF-A0A382KZL6-F1
#
_cell.length_a   1.000
_cell.length_b   1.000
_cell.length_c   1.000
_cell.angle_alpha   90.00
_cell.angle_beta   90.00
_cell.angle_gamma   90.00
#
_symmetry.space_group_name_H-M   'P 1'
#
loop_
_entity.id
_entity.type
_entity.pdbx_description
1 polymer ?
#
loop_
_entity_poly.entity_id
_entity_poly.type
_entity_poly.pdbx_seq_one_letter_code
_entity_poly.pdbx_strand_id
1 'polypeptide(L)'
;MSNFRKIVTYSIFLPVLFLQFSCDDTEDDSAVGALVGTWELSALTGTYIRDVAQPATTDPTSYSLTASWNYAAAIMGNDSAQADQTINAFLVGDTLLNTSSDASAAIAGGVVALTGVFNSSDVYTLSGTYPTLRLDEAACNTYQTVAQITDQGYYGVVYNSANTGGTFTITPDASLGDQVLPPFDDATVTFTNDGNTLNIQFEDRDSHDVDYAEVMSEWSESDDRVTMGISQVPIDPATGAFTATSDSLSSSGYLMSAALTYWGGYATFYYLTIAGEAAFLSLTGSITDDGDGNLLPEAIYHMTVNNAAGSTHSGLPYSVLVSSAGVPANDSAGDFDPTTPTTTAAGGKLTYNVNAVCIPVN
;
A
#
# COMPACT_ATOMS: atom_id res chain seq x y z
N MET A 1 25.59 22.53 14.33
CA MET A 1 24.24 21.97 14.21
C MET A 1 24.14 21.32 12.84
N SER A 2 24.66 20.08 12.73
CA SER A 2 24.40 19.24 11.56
C SER A 2 23.08 18.54 11.80
N ASN A 3 22.11 18.78 10.92
CA ASN A 3 20.88 18.00 10.88
C ASN A 3 21.25 16.57 10.48
N PHE A 4 21.36 15.68 11.45
CA PHE A 4 21.40 14.24 11.21
C PHE A 4 20.02 13.83 10.74
N ARG A 5 19.87 13.59 9.43
CA ARG A 5 18.74 12.81 8.92
C ARG A 5 19.01 11.36 9.30
N LYS A 6 18.34 10.88 10.35
CA LYS A 6 18.31 9.45 10.66
C LYS A 6 17.65 8.76 9.46
N ILE A 7 18.38 7.87 8.78
CA ILE A 7 17.78 7.00 7.74
C ILE A 7 17.15 5.86 8.51
N VAL A 8 15.92 6.03 8.95
CA VAL A 8 15.28 4.98 9.71
C VAL A 8 14.39 4.17 8.80
N THR A 9 14.64 2.86 8.82
CA THR A 9 13.94 1.88 7.98
C THR A 9 12.89 1.22 8.86
N TYR A 10 11.77 1.91 9.05
CA TYR A 10 10.70 1.51 9.96
C TYR A 10 9.70 0.54 9.32
N SER A 11 9.24 -0.45 10.09
CA SER A 11 8.14 -1.33 9.72
C SER A 11 7.61 -2.03 10.96
N ILE A 12 6.32 -1.94 11.26
CA ILE A 12 5.72 -2.81 12.30
C ILE A 12 5.85 -4.27 11.87
N PHE A 13 6.62 -5.02 12.65
CA PHE A 13 6.82 -6.45 12.52
C PHE A 13 6.40 -7.14 13.82
N LEU A 14 5.75 -8.29 13.70
CA LEU A 14 5.88 -9.35 14.71
C LEU A 14 6.77 -10.45 14.11
N PRO A 15 8.11 -10.31 14.11
CA PRO A 15 8.97 -11.28 13.45
C PRO A 15 9.37 -12.40 14.41
N VAL A 16 9.47 -13.60 13.83
CA VAL A 16 10.07 -14.78 14.42
C VAL A 16 11.41 -14.98 13.71
N LEU A 17 12.48 -14.82 14.46
CA LEU A 17 13.86 -14.87 13.99
C LEU A 17 14.55 -16.15 14.51
N PHE A 18 14.99 -17.01 13.59
CA PHE A 18 15.75 -18.21 13.93
C PHE A 18 17.21 -18.08 13.52
N LEU A 19 18.12 -18.18 14.48
CA LEU A 19 19.56 -18.15 14.24
C LEU A 19 20.21 -19.49 14.62
N GLN A 20 21.20 -19.94 13.84
CA GLN A 20 21.96 -21.19 14.00
C GLN A 20 23.46 -20.93 14.12
N PHE A 21 24.18 -21.90 14.71
CA PHE A 21 25.58 -21.76 15.08
C PHE A 21 26.56 -22.16 13.97
N SER A 22 27.65 -21.40 13.82
CA SER A 22 28.86 -21.79 13.09
C SER A 22 30.07 -21.42 13.96
N CYS A 23 30.68 -22.40 14.65
CA CYS A 23 31.90 -22.16 15.44
C CYS A 23 33.15 -22.46 14.63
N ASP A 24 34.15 -21.59 14.76
CA ASP A 24 35.56 -21.99 14.75
C ASP A 24 35.94 -22.41 16.18
N ASP A 25 36.68 -23.51 16.29
CA ASP A 25 36.97 -24.25 17.52
C ASP A 25 37.98 -23.48 18.40
N THR A 26 37.54 -22.90 19.52
CA THR A 26 38.40 -22.79 20.71
C THR A 26 37.57 -22.86 21.99
N GLU A 27 37.80 -23.92 22.76
CA GLU A 27 37.33 -24.09 24.14
C GLU A 27 37.80 -22.93 25.03
N ASP A 28 36.87 -22.24 25.70
CA ASP A 28 37.07 -21.85 27.10
C ASP A 28 35.73 -21.81 27.83
N ASP A 29 35.57 -22.77 28.73
CA ASP A 29 34.38 -23.03 29.53
C ASP A 29 34.55 -22.34 30.89
N SER A 30 34.35 -21.02 30.92
CA SER A 30 33.94 -20.30 32.15
C SER A 30 33.64 -18.81 31.88
N ALA A 31 32.35 -18.52 31.69
CA ALA A 31 31.60 -17.33 32.14
C ALA A 31 30.75 -16.66 31.05
N VAL A 32 29.48 -16.46 31.40
CA VAL A 32 28.48 -15.49 30.86
C VAL A 32 27.80 -15.84 29.53
N GLY A 33 26.67 -16.56 29.63
CA GLY A 33 25.51 -16.45 28.72
C GLY A 33 25.46 -17.45 27.56
N ALA A 34 24.46 -18.33 27.56
CA ALA A 34 24.17 -19.27 26.45
C ALA A 34 23.94 -18.58 25.08
N LEU A 35 23.81 -17.25 25.06
CA LEU A 35 23.65 -16.44 23.84
C LEU A 35 24.99 -15.93 23.25
N VAL A 36 26.08 -15.86 24.02
CA VAL A 36 27.36 -15.33 23.55
C VAL A 36 27.91 -16.20 22.43
N GLY A 37 28.26 -15.57 21.30
CA GLY A 37 28.72 -16.28 20.11
C GLY A 37 28.34 -15.59 18.81
N THR A 38 28.63 -16.27 17.71
CA THR A 38 28.24 -15.85 16.36
C THR A 38 27.12 -16.76 15.85
N TRP A 39 26.11 -16.14 15.26
CA TRP A 39 24.89 -16.80 14.82
C TRP A 39 24.51 -16.38 13.41
N GLU A 40 24.03 -17.33 12.62
CA GLU A 40 23.57 -17.12 11.25
C GLU A 40 22.08 -17.35 11.11
N LEU A 41 21.42 -16.53 10.31
CA LEU A 41 19.99 -16.66 10.04
C LEU A 41 19.65 -17.96 9.31
N SER A 42 18.72 -18.71 9.89
CA SER A 42 18.21 -19.96 9.32
C SER A 42 16.73 -19.89 8.92
N ALA A 43 15.95 -19.04 9.58
CA ALA A 43 14.57 -18.74 9.19
C ALA A 43 14.14 -17.36 9.70
N LEU A 44 13.26 -16.72 8.93
CA LEU A 44 12.62 -15.45 9.28
C LEU A 44 11.20 -15.46 8.74
N THR A 45 10.24 -15.34 9.65
CA THR A 45 8.84 -15.13 9.31
C THR A 45 8.32 -13.94 10.09
N GLY A 46 7.33 -13.23 9.58
CA GLY A 46 6.69 -12.15 10.34
C GLY A 46 5.35 -11.76 9.77
N THR A 47 4.59 -10.99 10.53
CA THR A 47 3.37 -10.34 10.03
C THR A 47 3.59 -8.84 10.04
N TYR A 48 3.28 -8.21 8.90
CA TYR A 48 3.21 -6.76 8.76
C TYR A 48 1.78 -6.32 8.96
N ILE A 49 1.56 -5.47 9.96
CA ILE A 49 0.28 -4.81 10.21
C ILE A 49 0.53 -3.31 10.08
N ARG A 50 -0.30 -2.63 9.29
CA ARG A 50 -0.28 -1.17 9.20
C ARG A 50 -1.69 -0.63 9.28
N ASP A 51 -1.95 0.18 10.30
CA ASP A 51 -3.26 0.80 10.53
C ASP A 51 -3.19 2.31 10.25
N VAL A 52 -4.26 2.88 9.67
CA VAL A 52 -4.30 4.33 9.39
C VAL A 52 -4.19 5.11 10.69
N ALA A 53 -3.21 6.01 10.74
CA ALA A 53 -3.02 6.92 11.86
C ALA A 53 -3.49 8.33 11.53
N GLN A 54 -3.80 9.10 12.59
CA GLN A 54 -4.04 10.53 12.51
C GLN A 54 -2.91 11.26 13.27
N PRO A 55 -1.88 11.78 12.58
CA PRO A 55 -0.71 12.37 13.24
C PRO A 55 -1.05 13.52 14.19
N ALA A 56 -1.97 14.40 13.79
CA ALA A 56 -2.50 15.46 14.63
C ALA A 56 -4.02 15.57 14.54
N THR A 57 -4.65 16.13 15.57
CA THR A 57 -6.12 16.38 15.58
C THR A 57 -6.61 17.30 14.47
N THR A 58 -5.71 18.03 13.81
CA THR A 58 -5.97 18.87 12.63
C THR A 58 -5.85 18.14 11.30
N ASP A 59 -5.29 16.94 11.29
CA ASP A 59 -5.06 16.15 10.08
C ASP A 59 -6.34 15.41 9.64
N PRO A 60 -6.42 14.99 8.36
CA PRO A 60 -7.57 14.27 7.86
C PRO A 60 -7.87 13.00 8.67
N THR A 61 -9.15 12.74 8.92
CA THR A 61 -9.63 11.48 9.50
C THR A 61 -9.91 10.40 8.46
N SER A 62 -9.66 10.73 7.19
CA SER A 62 -9.89 9.85 6.05
C SER A 62 -9.00 10.22 4.86
N TYR A 63 -8.52 9.22 4.15
CA TYR A 63 -7.70 9.35 2.94
C TYR A 63 -8.44 8.71 1.77
N SER A 64 -8.79 9.52 0.76
CA SER A 64 -9.45 9.01 -0.44
C SER A 64 -8.43 8.56 -1.48
N LEU A 65 -8.58 7.34 -1.95
CA LEU A 65 -7.87 6.84 -3.13
C LEU A 65 -8.71 7.12 -4.36
N THR A 66 -8.21 8.00 -5.21
CA THR A 66 -8.92 8.42 -6.42
C THR A 66 -8.21 7.92 -7.67
N ALA A 67 -8.93 7.90 -8.79
CA ALA A 67 -8.37 7.66 -10.09
C ALA A 67 -8.91 8.68 -11.08
N SER A 68 -8.04 9.20 -11.94
CA SER A 68 -8.38 10.21 -12.94
C SER A 68 -8.39 9.61 -14.33
N TRP A 69 -9.43 9.92 -15.12
CA TRP A 69 -9.45 9.52 -16.52
C TRP A 69 -8.28 10.15 -17.28
N ASN A 70 -7.46 9.31 -17.93
CA ASN A 70 -6.19 9.70 -18.55
C ASN A 70 -6.31 10.82 -19.63
N TYR A 71 -7.47 10.96 -20.26
CA TYR A 71 -7.73 12.01 -21.26
C TYR A 71 -8.64 13.13 -20.78
N ALA A 72 -9.03 13.17 -19.50
CA ALA A 72 -9.94 14.18 -18.96
C ALA A 72 -9.48 15.61 -19.24
N ALA A 73 -8.20 15.92 -19.02
CA ALA A 73 -7.66 17.25 -19.29
C ALA A 73 -7.74 17.64 -20.79
N ALA A 74 -7.52 16.68 -21.69
CA ALA A 74 -7.55 16.94 -23.13
C ALA A 74 -8.99 17.13 -23.66
N ILE A 75 -9.97 16.45 -23.07
CA ILE A 75 -11.35 16.43 -23.56
C ILE A 75 -12.24 17.43 -22.81
N MET A 76 -12.08 17.53 -21.49
CA MET A 76 -12.91 18.37 -20.60
C MET A 76 -12.24 19.70 -20.23
N GLY A 77 -10.95 19.86 -20.52
CA GLY A 77 -10.21 21.08 -20.19
C GLY A 77 -10.23 21.38 -18.69
N ASN A 78 -10.75 22.56 -18.32
CA ASN A 78 -10.80 23.02 -16.92
C ASN A 78 -11.70 22.15 -16.03
N ASP A 79 -12.61 21.37 -16.61
CA ASP A 79 -13.53 20.50 -15.86
C ASP A 79 -12.97 19.09 -15.65
N SER A 80 -11.69 18.84 -15.97
CA SER A 80 -11.10 17.50 -15.89
C SER A 80 -11.20 16.84 -14.52
N ALA A 81 -11.19 17.62 -13.43
CA ALA A 81 -11.34 17.12 -12.07
C ALA A 81 -12.72 16.48 -11.82
N GLN A 82 -13.75 16.80 -12.62
CA GLN A 82 -15.06 16.15 -12.53
C GLN A 82 -15.03 14.71 -13.04
N ALA A 83 -13.98 14.31 -13.78
CA ALA A 83 -13.78 12.93 -14.20
C ALA A 83 -13.05 12.09 -13.14
N ASP A 84 -12.62 12.67 -12.02
CA ASP A 84 -11.98 11.91 -10.96
C ASP A 84 -13.00 11.03 -10.24
N GLN A 85 -12.59 9.81 -9.90
CA GLN A 85 -13.44 8.82 -9.28
C GLN A 85 -12.77 8.31 -8.01
N THR A 86 -13.46 8.37 -6.88
CA THR A 86 -13.01 7.71 -5.67
C THR A 86 -13.18 6.21 -5.84
N ILE A 87 -12.08 5.47 -5.85
CA ILE A 87 -12.06 4.01 -6.00
C ILE A 87 -11.95 3.28 -4.66
N ASN A 88 -11.41 3.95 -3.64
CA ASN A 88 -11.44 3.48 -2.26
C ASN A 88 -11.28 4.65 -1.27
N ALA A 89 -11.56 4.41 0.01
CA ALA A 89 -11.26 5.36 1.08
C ALA A 89 -10.81 4.61 2.32
N PHE A 90 -9.86 5.21 3.05
CA PHE A 90 -9.31 4.65 4.27
C PHE A 90 -9.59 5.61 5.42
N LEU A 91 -10.21 5.13 6.49
CA LEU A 91 -10.50 5.88 7.71
C LEU A 91 -9.41 5.62 8.74
N VAL A 92 -9.20 6.57 9.65
CA VAL A 92 -8.31 6.37 10.81
C VAL A 92 -8.76 5.12 11.59
N GLY A 93 -7.82 4.22 11.86
CA GLY A 93 -8.04 2.91 12.48
C GLY A 93 -8.34 1.77 11.49
N ASP A 94 -8.48 2.03 10.19
CA ASP A 94 -8.58 0.97 9.19
C ASP A 94 -7.21 0.28 9.01
N THR A 95 -7.22 -1.04 8.84
CA THR A 95 -6.01 -1.80 8.49
C THR A 95 -5.74 -1.73 7.00
N LEU A 96 -4.64 -1.06 6.61
CA LEU A 96 -4.16 -0.98 5.24
C LEU A 96 -3.41 -2.24 4.80
N LEU A 97 -2.60 -2.78 5.69
CA LEU A 97 -1.76 -3.93 5.44
C LEU A 97 -1.94 -4.92 6.57
N ASN A 98 -2.24 -6.17 6.23
CA ASN A 98 -2.15 -7.30 7.14
C ASN A 98 -1.64 -8.47 6.32
N THR A 99 -0.34 -8.70 6.34
CA THR A 99 0.30 -9.67 5.45
C THR A 99 1.42 -10.39 6.17
N SER A 100 1.35 -11.72 6.14
CA SER A 100 2.43 -12.58 6.60
C SER A 100 3.52 -12.70 5.52
N SER A 101 4.76 -12.73 5.97
CA SER A 101 5.96 -12.86 5.15
C SER A 101 6.77 -14.05 5.65
N ASP A 102 7.30 -14.83 4.70
CA ASP A 102 8.18 -15.96 4.94
C ASP A 102 9.40 -15.84 4.03
N ALA A 103 10.57 -15.63 4.65
CA ALA A 103 11.83 -15.43 3.94
C ALA A 103 12.56 -16.74 3.60
N SER A 104 11.97 -17.92 3.87
CA SER A 104 12.64 -19.22 3.72
C SER A 104 13.26 -19.43 2.34
N ALA A 105 12.56 -19.04 1.27
CA ALA A 105 13.08 -19.13 -0.10
C ALA A 105 14.24 -18.15 -0.35
N ALA A 106 14.17 -16.94 0.21
CA ALA A 106 15.21 -15.92 0.06
C ALA A 106 16.48 -16.27 0.86
N ILE A 107 16.32 -16.92 2.02
CA ILE A 107 17.42 -17.47 2.83
C ILE A 107 18.09 -18.63 2.10
N ALA A 108 17.32 -19.60 1.60
CA ALA A 108 17.85 -20.71 0.81
C ALA A 108 18.59 -20.25 -0.47
N GLY A 109 18.15 -19.13 -1.05
CA GLY A 109 18.80 -18.50 -2.20
C GLY A 109 19.98 -17.57 -1.87
N GLY A 110 20.30 -17.35 -0.58
CA GLY A 110 21.36 -16.45 -0.13
C GLY A 110 21.09 -14.95 -0.38
N VAL A 111 19.84 -14.58 -0.67
CA VAL A 111 19.43 -13.17 -0.86
C VAL A 111 19.26 -12.49 0.49
N VAL A 112 18.69 -13.21 1.45
CA VAL A 112 18.53 -12.79 2.85
C VAL A 112 19.51 -13.59 3.69
N ALA A 113 20.41 -12.91 4.37
CA ALA A 113 21.41 -13.52 5.23
C ALA A 113 21.78 -12.55 6.34
N LEU A 114 21.58 -12.92 7.60
CA LEU A 114 21.97 -12.11 8.75
C LEU A 114 22.96 -12.87 9.63
N THR A 115 23.93 -12.13 10.14
CA THR A 115 24.92 -12.59 11.12
C THR A 115 24.77 -11.75 12.38
N GLY A 116 24.45 -12.39 13.49
CA GLY A 116 24.42 -11.80 14.82
C GLY A 116 25.65 -12.20 15.63
N VAL A 117 26.31 -11.25 16.27
CA VAL A 117 27.41 -11.51 17.22
C VAL A 117 27.03 -10.94 18.58
N PHE A 118 27.02 -11.78 19.61
CA PHE A 118 26.75 -11.39 20.99
C PHE A 118 28.01 -11.63 21.82
N ASN A 119 28.48 -10.61 22.55
CA ASN A 119 29.72 -10.69 23.31
C ASN A 119 29.51 -10.67 24.83
N SER A 120 30.55 -11.03 25.58
CA SER A 120 30.53 -11.09 27.04
C SER A 120 30.44 -9.73 27.75
N SER A 121 30.34 -8.62 27.00
CA SER A 121 30.10 -7.26 27.52
C SER A 121 28.67 -6.79 27.23
N ASP A 122 27.76 -7.73 26.96
CA ASP A 122 26.35 -7.46 26.70
C ASP A 122 26.13 -6.54 25.49
N VAL A 123 27.04 -6.59 24.51
CA VAL A 123 26.93 -5.85 23.24
C VAL A 123 26.67 -6.84 22.11
N TYR A 124 25.69 -6.50 21.26
CA TYR A 124 25.38 -7.26 20.05
C TYR A 124 25.77 -6.47 18.80
N THR A 125 26.11 -7.16 17.73
CA THR A 125 26.09 -6.61 16.37
C THR A 125 25.24 -7.49 15.47
N LEU A 126 24.42 -6.89 14.61
CA LEU A 126 23.67 -7.57 13.58
C LEU A 126 24.07 -6.99 12.22
N SER A 127 24.46 -7.85 11.28
CA SER A 127 24.84 -7.40 9.94
C SER A 127 24.38 -8.36 8.86
N GLY A 128 24.16 -7.85 7.65
CA GLY A 128 23.80 -8.67 6.49
C GLY A 128 22.68 -8.05 5.67
N THR A 129 21.77 -8.87 5.16
CA THR A 129 20.60 -8.47 4.37
C THR A 129 19.30 -8.98 4.96
N TYR A 130 18.26 -8.15 4.95
CA TYR A 130 16.94 -8.50 5.49
C TYR A 130 15.78 -7.96 4.63
N PRO A 131 14.60 -8.61 4.65
CA PRO A 131 13.39 -8.10 4.00
C PRO A 131 12.84 -6.86 4.71
N THR A 132 12.54 -5.82 3.95
CA THR A 132 12.03 -4.55 4.48
C THR A 132 10.96 -3.96 3.56
N LEU A 133 10.04 -3.17 4.11
CA LEU A 133 9.13 -2.33 3.35
C LEU A 133 9.75 -0.94 3.21
N ARG A 134 9.83 -0.44 1.98
CA ARG A 134 10.33 0.91 1.69
C ARG A 134 9.27 1.75 1.02
N LEU A 135 9.36 3.06 1.21
CA LEU A 135 8.55 4.06 0.53
C LEU A 135 9.39 4.73 -0.56
N ASP A 136 8.88 4.74 -1.79
CA ASP A 136 9.26 5.75 -2.78
C ASP A 136 8.39 6.99 -2.55
N GLU A 137 8.96 8.01 -1.90
CA GLU A 137 8.26 9.25 -1.58
C GLU A 137 7.76 9.99 -2.83
N ALA A 138 8.52 9.94 -3.94
CA ALA A 138 8.16 10.65 -5.16
C ALA A 138 6.98 10.00 -5.87
N ALA A 139 6.87 8.68 -5.77
CA ALA A 139 5.78 7.90 -6.36
C ALA A 139 4.62 7.63 -5.38
N CYS A 140 4.76 8.00 -4.10
CA CYS A 140 3.88 7.53 -3.01
C CYS A 140 3.60 6.02 -3.12
N ASN A 141 4.67 5.23 -3.22
CA ASN A 141 4.56 3.78 -3.40
C ASN A 141 5.35 3.02 -2.35
N THR A 142 4.67 2.20 -1.54
CA THR A 142 5.31 1.25 -0.65
C THR A 142 5.59 -0.06 -1.39
N TYR A 143 6.79 -0.59 -1.25
CA TYR A 143 7.21 -1.85 -1.88
C TYR A 143 8.10 -2.66 -0.95
N GLN A 144 8.06 -3.98 -1.10
CA GLN A 144 8.98 -4.87 -0.40
C GLN A 144 10.31 -4.95 -1.14
N THR A 145 11.41 -4.94 -0.40
CA THR A 145 12.75 -5.12 -0.94
C THR A 145 13.64 -5.82 0.09
N VAL A 146 14.88 -6.14 -0.31
CA VAL A 146 15.91 -6.63 0.59
C VAL A 146 16.98 -5.56 0.71
N ALA A 147 17.32 -5.20 1.94
CA ALA A 147 18.26 -4.14 2.25
C ALA A 147 19.41 -4.65 3.11
N GLN A 148 20.55 -3.97 3.03
CA GLN A 148 21.62 -4.18 4.00
C GLN A 148 21.24 -3.59 5.36
N ILE A 149 21.63 -4.29 6.41
CA ILE A 149 21.54 -3.85 7.80
C ILE A 149 22.93 -3.95 8.43
N THR A 150 23.23 -2.95 9.25
CA THR A 150 24.34 -2.94 10.20
C THR A 150 23.79 -2.30 11.45
N ASP A 151 23.68 -3.06 12.52
CA ASP A 151 23.08 -2.63 13.78
C ASP A 151 23.96 -3.04 14.94
N GLN A 152 23.95 -2.23 15.99
CA GLN A 152 24.73 -2.47 17.19
C GLN A 152 24.06 -1.81 18.40
N GLY A 153 24.09 -2.50 19.53
CA GLY A 153 23.61 -1.95 20.79
C GLY A 153 23.89 -2.88 21.95
N TYR A 154 23.21 -2.65 23.06
CA TYR A 154 23.23 -3.57 24.19
C TYR A 154 22.13 -4.60 24.09
N TYR A 155 22.40 -5.77 24.66
CA TYR A 155 21.39 -6.81 24.82
C TYR A 155 21.33 -7.28 26.27
N GLY A 156 20.23 -7.90 26.65
CA GLY A 156 20.07 -8.57 27.94
C GLY A 156 19.27 -9.86 27.80
N VAL A 157 19.57 -10.85 28.64
CA VAL A 157 18.77 -12.07 28.74
C VAL A 157 18.46 -12.38 30.20
N VAL A 158 17.18 -12.49 30.52
CA VAL A 158 16.70 -13.04 31.79
C VAL A 158 16.28 -14.49 31.57
N TYR A 159 17.17 -15.43 31.88
CA TYR A 159 16.93 -16.85 31.66
C TYR A 159 15.87 -17.43 32.59
N ASN A 160 15.09 -18.38 32.06
CA ASN A 160 14.20 -19.22 32.86
C ASN A 160 15.01 -20.18 33.77
N SER A 161 14.35 -20.81 34.74
CA SER A 161 15.01 -21.71 35.70
C SER A 161 15.67 -22.95 35.07
N ALA A 162 15.32 -23.29 33.84
CA ALA A 162 15.85 -24.42 33.09
C ALA A 162 16.97 -24.01 32.10
N ASN A 163 17.32 -22.73 31.99
CA ASN A 163 18.24 -22.17 31.00
C ASN A 163 17.94 -22.59 29.55
N THR A 164 16.67 -22.87 29.23
CA THR A 164 16.22 -23.26 27.87
C THR A 164 15.62 -22.09 27.09
N GLY A 165 15.55 -20.91 27.70
CA GLY A 165 14.94 -19.73 27.15
C GLY A 165 14.83 -18.64 28.21
N GLY A 166 14.09 -17.59 27.91
CA GLY A 166 13.94 -16.44 28.79
C GLY A 166 13.30 -15.26 28.09
N THR A 167 13.47 -14.09 28.72
CA THR A 167 13.14 -12.79 28.14
C THR A 167 14.41 -12.16 27.60
N PHE A 168 14.36 -11.65 26.38
CA PHE A 168 15.46 -11.02 25.66
C PHE A 168 15.15 -9.54 25.45
N THR A 169 16.16 -8.71 25.65
CA THR A 169 16.07 -7.26 25.56
C THR A 169 17.12 -6.77 24.58
N ILE A 170 16.74 -5.81 23.73
CA ILE A 170 17.63 -5.00 22.93
C ILE A 170 17.46 -3.54 23.33
N THR A 171 18.57 -2.87 23.65
CA THR A 171 18.59 -1.45 23.97
C THR A 171 19.57 -0.73 23.05
N PRO A 172 19.14 0.31 22.33
CA PRO A 172 20.04 1.08 21.47
C PRO A 172 21.08 1.87 22.24
N ASP A 173 22.24 2.03 21.61
CA ASP A 173 23.25 2.99 22.04
C ASP A 173 23.81 3.72 20.83
N ALA A 174 23.43 4.99 20.69
CA ALA A 174 23.88 5.87 19.60
C ALA A 174 25.40 6.11 19.59
N SER A 175 26.12 5.77 20.66
CA SER A 175 27.59 5.82 20.69
C SER A 175 28.25 4.59 20.05
N LEU A 176 27.49 3.51 19.83
CA LEU A 176 27.95 2.27 19.22
C LEU A 176 27.62 2.18 17.72
N GLY A 177 26.56 2.85 17.26
CA GLY A 177 26.21 2.89 15.84
C GLY A 177 24.84 3.51 15.57
N ASP A 178 24.50 3.60 14.28
CA ASP A 178 23.12 3.88 13.88
C ASP A 178 22.27 2.63 14.15
N GLN A 179 21.19 2.80 14.90
CA GLN A 179 20.25 1.74 15.21
C GLN A 179 19.43 1.36 13.97
N VAL A 180 19.24 0.06 13.74
CA VAL A 180 18.34 -0.43 12.68
C VAL A 180 17.21 -1.31 13.21
N LEU A 181 17.43 -2.10 14.27
CA LEU A 181 16.32 -2.81 14.93
C LEU A 181 15.68 -1.96 16.03
N PRO A 182 14.34 -2.04 16.18
CA PRO A 182 13.64 -1.39 17.29
C PRO A 182 14.14 -1.87 18.65
N PRO A 183 14.09 -1.02 19.69
CA PRO A 183 14.23 -1.50 21.06
C PRO A 183 13.05 -2.41 21.43
N PHE A 184 13.31 -3.40 22.26
CA PHE A 184 12.28 -4.22 22.91
C PHE A 184 12.86 -4.78 24.21
N ASP A 185 12.02 -4.98 25.22
CA ASP A 185 12.44 -5.51 26.52
C ASP A 185 11.73 -6.81 26.93
N ASP A 186 10.84 -7.29 26.08
CA ASP A 186 9.90 -8.38 26.35
C ASP A 186 9.99 -9.54 25.35
N ALA A 187 10.98 -9.54 24.45
CA ALA A 187 11.10 -10.58 23.44
C ALA A 187 11.26 -11.96 24.08
N THR A 188 10.59 -12.96 23.53
CA THR A 188 10.76 -14.34 23.98
C THR A 188 11.96 -14.96 23.29
N VAL A 189 12.90 -15.47 24.07
CA VAL A 189 14.04 -16.24 23.56
C VAL A 189 13.92 -17.71 23.94
N THR A 190 14.14 -18.61 22.99
CA THR A 190 14.17 -20.06 23.21
C THR A 190 15.42 -20.68 22.60
N PHE A 191 16.10 -21.53 23.36
CA PHE A 191 17.24 -22.31 22.92
C PHE A 191 16.80 -23.74 22.64
N THR A 192 17.18 -24.26 21.47
CA THR A 192 16.88 -25.62 21.01
C THR A 192 18.15 -26.27 20.47
N ASN A 193 18.10 -27.57 20.16
CA ASN A 193 19.23 -28.34 19.66
C ASN A 193 20.47 -28.23 20.55
N ASP A 194 20.29 -28.44 21.86
CA ASP A 194 21.34 -28.33 22.89
C ASP A 194 22.03 -26.95 22.91
N GLY A 195 21.30 -25.89 22.54
CA GLY A 195 21.80 -24.52 22.49
C GLY A 195 22.33 -24.09 21.12
N ASN A 196 22.33 -24.96 20.11
CA ASN A 196 22.83 -24.62 18.76
C ASN A 196 21.81 -23.89 17.88
N THR A 197 20.58 -23.72 18.36
CA THR A 197 19.54 -22.98 17.63
C THR A 197 18.79 -22.07 18.58
N LEU A 198 18.68 -20.82 18.18
CA LEU A 198 18.08 -19.72 18.91
C LEU A 198 16.82 -19.27 18.15
N ASN A 199 15.71 -19.16 18.86
CA ASN A 199 14.50 -18.53 18.36
C ASN A 199 14.21 -17.26 19.17
N ILE A 200 14.07 -16.13 18.50
CA ILE A 200 13.67 -14.84 19.08
C ILE A 200 12.33 -14.44 18.47
N GLN A 201 11.37 -14.16 19.34
CA GLN A 201 10.07 -13.60 18.97
C GLN A 201 9.92 -12.25 19.64
N PHE A 202 9.71 -11.21 18.85
CA PHE A 202 9.50 -9.86 19.35
C PHE A 202 8.37 -9.17 18.59
N GLU A 203 7.93 -8.04 19.13
CA GLU A 203 7.00 -7.12 18.48
C GLU A 203 7.73 -5.80 18.31
N ASP A 204 7.68 -5.26 17.10
CA ASP A 204 8.19 -3.94 16.79
C ASP A 204 7.15 -2.89 17.18
N ARG A 205 7.54 -2.00 18.09
CA ARG A 205 6.71 -0.93 18.63
C ARG A 205 7.22 0.46 18.26
N ASP A 206 8.37 0.57 17.59
CA ASP A 206 9.04 1.85 17.36
C ASP A 206 8.35 2.74 16.30
N SER A 207 7.36 2.16 15.62
CA SER A 207 6.59 2.80 14.56
C SER A 207 5.12 3.02 14.95
N HIS A 208 4.74 2.62 16.17
CA HIS A 208 3.37 2.69 16.67
C HIS A 208 3.25 3.75 17.76
N ASP A 209 2.54 4.85 17.51
CA ASP A 209 2.48 5.99 18.43
C ASP A 209 2.02 5.68 19.87
N VAL A 210 1.04 4.78 20.05
CA VAL A 210 0.58 4.32 21.38
C VAL A 210 1.62 3.47 22.10
N ASP A 211 2.24 2.52 21.40
CA ASP A 211 3.14 1.52 21.99
C ASP A 211 4.59 1.99 22.02
N TYR A 212 4.91 3.09 21.32
CA TYR A 212 6.23 3.70 21.28
C TYR A 212 6.75 4.03 22.68
N ALA A 213 5.86 4.49 23.57
CA ALA A 213 6.20 4.83 24.96
C ALA A 213 6.68 3.62 25.79
N GLU A 214 6.42 2.40 25.33
CA GLU A 214 6.90 1.17 25.97
C GLU A 214 8.39 0.94 25.74
N VAL A 215 8.93 1.44 24.62
CA VAL A 215 10.31 1.14 24.18
C VAL A 215 11.19 2.39 24.08
N MET A 216 10.59 3.58 23.95
CA MET A 216 11.27 4.86 23.74
C MET A 216 10.58 5.99 24.51
N SER A 217 11.32 7.06 24.82
CA SER A 217 10.84 8.14 25.70
C SER A 217 10.25 9.36 24.97
N GLU A 218 10.57 9.57 23.69
CA GLU A 218 10.17 10.77 22.94
C GLU A 218 9.76 10.42 21.50
N TRP A 219 8.49 10.69 21.16
CA TRP A 219 7.93 10.53 19.82
C TRP A 219 8.02 11.84 19.03
N SER A 220 8.42 11.73 17.78
CA SER A 220 8.48 12.79 16.78
C SER A 220 7.66 12.40 15.56
N GLU A 221 6.53 13.09 15.32
CA GLU A 221 5.70 12.83 14.14
C GLU A 221 6.46 12.97 12.81
N SER A 222 7.54 13.77 12.77
CA SER A 222 8.34 13.90 11.53
C SER A 222 9.38 12.81 11.36
N ASP A 223 9.88 12.23 12.46
CA ASP A 223 11.01 11.31 12.42
C ASP A 223 10.62 9.86 12.67
N ASP A 224 9.48 9.60 13.32
CA ASP A 224 9.08 8.27 13.79
C ASP A 224 7.81 7.77 13.08
N ARG A 225 6.94 8.67 12.60
CA ARG A 225 5.71 8.30 11.88
C ARG A 225 6.02 7.60 10.56
N VAL A 226 5.49 6.39 10.39
CA VAL A 226 5.58 5.66 9.13
C VAL A 226 4.51 6.14 8.14
N THR A 227 4.85 6.12 6.86
CA THR A 227 3.91 6.39 5.76
C THR A 227 3.82 5.18 4.84
N MET A 228 2.59 4.79 4.50
CA MET A 228 2.29 3.82 3.47
C MET A 228 1.80 4.52 2.21
N GLY A 229 2.47 4.24 1.09
CA GLY A 229 2.11 4.75 -0.22
C GLY A 229 1.33 3.72 -1.03
N ILE A 230 0.19 4.12 -1.59
CA ILE A 230 -0.62 3.30 -2.50
C ILE A 230 -0.61 3.97 -3.87
N SER A 231 0.14 3.39 -4.81
CA SER A 231 0.24 3.87 -6.20
C SER A 231 -0.37 2.90 -7.23
N GLN A 232 -0.70 1.70 -6.78
CA GLN A 232 -1.30 0.63 -7.57
C GLN A 232 -2.40 -0.04 -6.77
N VAL A 233 -3.42 -0.55 -7.47
CA VAL A 233 -4.54 -1.26 -6.86
C VAL A 233 -4.78 -2.59 -7.58
N PRO A 234 -5.48 -3.54 -6.94
CA PRO A 234 -5.82 -4.79 -7.59
C PRO A 234 -6.66 -4.57 -8.85
N ILE A 235 -6.31 -5.29 -9.92
CA ILE A 235 -7.08 -5.35 -11.16
C ILE A 235 -7.50 -6.78 -11.47
N ASP A 236 -8.68 -6.94 -12.04
CA ASP A 236 -9.09 -8.21 -12.63
C ASP A 236 -8.33 -8.40 -13.96
N PRO A 237 -7.48 -9.43 -14.09
CA PRO A 237 -6.69 -9.65 -15.30
C PRO A 237 -7.53 -9.98 -16.54
N ALA A 238 -8.79 -10.43 -16.38
CA ALA A 238 -9.66 -10.74 -17.51
C ALA A 238 -10.33 -9.49 -18.10
N THR A 239 -10.65 -8.51 -17.27
CA THR A 239 -11.38 -7.30 -17.66
C THR A 239 -10.50 -6.05 -17.69
N GLY A 240 -9.37 -6.05 -16.99
CA GLY A 240 -8.52 -4.89 -16.75
C GLY A 240 -9.16 -3.87 -15.80
N ALA A 241 -10.28 -4.20 -15.16
CA ALA A 241 -11.00 -3.30 -14.26
C ALA A 241 -10.41 -3.33 -12.85
N PHE A 242 -10.51 -2.21 -12.14
CA PHE A 242 -10.20 -2.19 -10.71
C PHE A 242 -11.11 -3.17 -9.96
N THR A 243 -10.53 -3.88 -8.99
CA THR A 243 -11.22 -4.88 -8.17
C THR A 243 -10.76 -4.78 -6.72
N ALA A 244 -11.53 -5.37 -5.79
CA ALA A 244 -11.19 -5.37 -4.38
C ALA A 244 -10.01 -6.31 -4.05
N THR A 245 -9.85 -7.40 -4.80
CA THR A 245 -8.83 -8.43 -4.53
C THR A 245 -8.29 -9.02 -5.83
N SER A 246 -6.96 -9.08 -5.95
CA SER A 246 -6.23 -9.70 -7.07
C SER A 246 -4.73 -9.70 -6.75
N ASP A 247 -4.00 -10.69 -7.26
CA ASP A 247 -2.53 -10.71 -7.22
C ASP A 247 -1.91 -9.79 -8.30
N SER A 248 -2.72 -9.29 -9.23
CA SER A 248 -2.30 -8.34 -10.26
C SER A 248 -2.58 -6.92 -9.79
N LEU A 249 -1.52 -6.15 -9.55
CA LEU A 249 -1.59 -4.74 -9.22
C LEU A 249 -1.29 -3.88 -10.46
N SER A 250 -2.00 -2.76 -10.60
CA SER A 250 -1.76 -1.79 -11.67
C SER A 250 -2.01 -0.36 -11.20
N SER A 251 -1.26 0.58 -11.76
CA SER A 251 -1.48 2.03 -11.60
C SER A 251 -2.55 2.57 -12.57
N SER A 252 -3.11 1.72 -13.43
CA SER A 252 -4.20 2.09 -14.33
C SER A 252 -5.17 0.93 -14.56
N GLY A 253 -6.41 1.26 -14.87
CA GLY A 253 -7.45 0.26 -15.12
C GLY A 253 -8.75 0.88 -15.58
N TYR A 254 -9.78 0.04 -15.76
CA TYR A 254 -11.12 0.48 -16.10
C TYR A 254 -12.03 0.54 -14.86
N LEU A 255 -13.06 1.37 -14.94
CA LEU A 255 -14.18 1.32 -14.01
C LEU A 255 -15.29 0.46 -14.58
N MET A 256 -15.82 -0.45 -13.75
CA MET A 256 -16.95 -1.28 -14.10
C MET A 256 -18.09 -1.18 -13.09
N SER A 257 -19.31 -1.30 -13.59
CA SER A 257 -20.53 -1.34 -12.77
C SER A 257 -21.64 -2.06 -13.51
N ALA A 258 -22.49 -2.78 -12.77
CA ALA A 258 -23.69 -3.41 -13.33
C ALA A 258 -24.66 -2.37 -13.95
N ALA A 259 -24.65 -1.13 -13.44
CA ALA A 259 -25.45 -0.02 -14.01
C ALA A 259 -25.02 0.35 -15.44
N LEU A 260 -23.81 -0.03 -15.86
CA LEU A 260 -23.25 0.27 -17.17
C LEU A 260 -23.47 -0.86 -18.18
N THR A 261 -24.48 -1.71 -17.96
CA THR A 261 -24.77 -2.88 -18.81
C THR A 261 -24.92 -2.53 -20.30
N TYR A 262 -25.51 -1.38 -20.63
CA TYR A 262 -25.61 -0.92 -22.04
C TYR A 262 -24.24 -0.70 -22.70
N TRP A 263 -23.20 -0.41 -21.93
CA TRP A 263 -21.82 -0.19 -22.38
C TRP A 263 -20.90 -1.35 -21.98
N GLY A 264 -21.44 -2.58 -21.96
CA GLY A 264 -20.66 -3.79 -21.64
C GLY A 264 -20.19 -3.88 -20.18
N GLY A 265 -20.75 -3.05 -19.30
CA GLY A 265 -20.36 -2.97 -17.89
C GLY A 265 -19.21 -1.99 -17.61
N TYR A 266 -18.64 -1.35 -18.63
CA TYR A 266 -17.53 -0.41 -18.48
C TYR A 266 -17.98 1.04 -18.45
N ALA A 267 -17.23 1.90 -17.77
CA ALA A 267 -17.29 3.34 -18.00
C ALA A 267 -16.71 3.63 -19.39
N THR A 268 -17.53 4.19 -20.27
CA THR A 268 -17.14 4.51 -21.64
C THR A 268 -17.37 5.97 -21.98
N PHE A 269 -16.80 6.40 -23.10
CA PHE A 269 -16.96 7.76 -23.59
C PHE A 269 -18.41 8.09 -23.96
N TYR A 270 -19.18 7.13 -24.50
CA TYR A 270 -20.60 7.34 -24.78
C TYR A 270 -21.41 7.50 -23.51
N TYR A 271 -21.16 6.68 -22.49
CA TYR A 271 -21.77 6.86 -21.17
C TYR A 271 -21.49 8.27 -20.63
N LEU A 272 -20.22 8.69 -20.61
CA LEU A 272 -19.82 10.00 -20.10
C LEU A 272 -20.49 11.13 -20.87
N THR A 273 -20.55 11.01 -22.20
CA THR A 273 -21.19 12.01 -23.07
C THR A 273 -22.70 12.11 -22.79
N ILE A 274 -23.39 10.97 -22.62
CA ILE A 274 -24.83 10.95 -22.33
C ILE A 274 -25.10 11.55 -20.94
N ALA A 275 -24.30 11.19 -19.94
CA ALA A 275 -24.43 11.73 -18.58
C ALA A 275 -24.19 13.25 -18.54
N GLY A 276 -23.15 13.73 -19.24
CA GLY A 276 -22.87 15.16 -19.38
C GLY A 276 -24.00 15.91 -20.09
N GLU A 277 -24.55 15.33 -21.16
CA GLU A 277 -25.70 15.90 -21.86
C GLU A 277 -26.95 15.92 -20.98
N ALA A 278 -27.19 14.90 -20.15
CA ALA A 278 -28.29 14.88 -19.19
C ALA A 278 -28.22 16.08 -18.22
N ALA A 279 -27.03 16.36 -17.68
CA ALA A 279 -26.81 17.52 -16.82
C ALA A 279 -27.07 18.84 -17.57
N PHE A 280 -26.60 18.97 -18.81
CA PHE A 280 -26.82 20.15 -19.64
C PHE A 280 -28.30 20.37 -20.00
N LEU A 281 -29.00 19.32 -20.42
CA LEU A 281 -30.42 19.37 -20.77
C LEU A 281 -31.28 19.72 -19.55
N SER A 282 -30.92 19.19 -18.37
CA SER A 282 -31.60 19.53 -17.12
C SER A 282 -31.40 21.02 -16.77
N LEU A 283 -30.16 21.52 -16.86
CA LEU A 283 -29.83 22.92 -16.60
C LEU A 283 -30.55 23.89 -17.54
N THR A 284 -30.75 23.50 -18.81
CA THR A 284 -31.46 24.31 -19.81
C THR A 284 -32.99 24.15 -19.76
N GLY A 285 -33.51 23.28 -18.89
CA GLY A 285 -34.94 22.98 -18.78
C GLY A 285 -35.52 22.17 -19.94
N SER A 286 -34.67 21.46 -20.68
CA SER A 286 -35.06 20.59 -21.80
C SER A 286 -35.52 19.20 -21.37
N ILE A 287 -35.14 18.79 -20.17
CA ILE A 287 -35.63 17.60 -19.46
C ILE A 287 -35.96 17.97 -18.00
N THR A 288 -36.69 17.10 -17.30
CA THR A 288 -37.01 17.27 -15.88
C THR A 288 -36.93 15.92 -15.20
N ASP A 289 -36.22 15.84 -14.07
CA ASP A 289 -36.14 14.67 -13.20
C ASP A 289 -37.55 14.22 -12.78
N ASP A 290 -37.84 12.93 -12.95
CA ASP A 290 -39.13 12.35 -12.56
C ASP A 290 -39.24 12.08 -11.05
N GLY A 291 -38.17 12.38 -10.31
CA GLY A 291 -38.06 12.28 -8.86
C GLY A 291 -37.25 11.08 -8.39
N ASP A 292 -36.64 10.31 -9.29
CA ASP A 292 -35.73 9.21 -8.97
C ASP A 292 -34.27 9.65 -8.75
N GLY A 293 -33.94 10.90 -9.09
CA GLY A 293 -32.61 11.48 -8.92
C GLY A 293 -31.60 11.07 -10.00
N ASN A 294 -32.05 10.41 -11.07
CA ASN A 294 -31.23 9.90 -12.16
C ASN A 294 -31.75 10.45 -13.49
N LEU A 295 -31.01 11.41 -14.08
CA LEU A 295 -31.41 12.08 -15.33
C LEU A 295 -31.12 11.29 -16.61
N LEU A 296 -30.46 10.13 -16.53
CA LEU A 296 -30.06 9.36 -17.72
C LEU A 296 -31.27 8.88 -18.54
N PRO A 297 -32.33 8.30 -17.97
CA PRO A 297 -33.51 7.86 -18.72
C PRO A 297 -34.18 9.01 -19.48
N GLU A 298 -34.32 10.19 -18.88
CA GLU A 298 -34.93 11.37 -19.48
C GLU A 298 -34.06 11.90 -20.63
N ALA A 299 -32.74 11.92 -20.43
CA ALA A 299 -31.80 12.31 -21.47
C ALA A 299 -31.85 11.33 -22.65
N ILE A 300 -31.86 10.01 -22.39
CA ILE A 300 -32.00 8.99 -23.44
C ILE A 300 -33.32 9.16 -24.19
N TYR A 301 -34.43 9.40 -23.48
CA TYR A 301 -35.72 9.68 -24.10
C TYR A 301 -35.67 10.94 -24.97
N HIS A 302 -35.08 12.03 -24.47
CA HIS A 302 -34.90 13.27 -25.21
C HIS A 302 -34.06 13.05 -26.49
N MET A 303 -32.96 12.31 -26.38
CA MET A 303 -32.09 11.95 -27.51
C MET A 303 -32.82 11.06 -28.52
N THR A 304 -33.74 10.21 -28.07
CA THR A 304 -34.56 9.35 -28.93
C THR A 304 -35.56 10.16 -29.74
N VAL A 305 -36.26 11.10 -29.09
CA VAL A 305 -37.23 11.98 -29.77
C VAL A 305 -36.54 12.88 -30.79
N ASN A 306 -35.34 13.37 -30.46
CA ASN A 306 -34.58 14.29 -31.32
C ASN A 306 -33.52 13.58 -32.17
N ASN A 307 -33.57 12.26 -32.30
CA ASN A 307 -32.46 11.43 -32.80
C ASN A 307 -31.95 11.82 -34.19
N ALA A 308 -32.86 12.18 -35.09
CA ALA A 308 -32.55 12.39 -36.50
C ALA A 308 -31.74 13.68 -36.78
N ALA A 309 -31.86 14.70 -35.92
CA ALA A 309 -31.26 16.01 -36.15
C ALA A 309 -30.55 16.60 -34.92
N GLY A 310 -30.73 16.00 -33.75
CA GLY A 310 -30.14 16.45 -32.50
C GLY A 310 -28.69 16.02 -32.36
N SER A 311 -27.95 16.82 -31.58
CA SER A 311 -26.58 16.56 -31.18
C SER A 311 -26.40 17.03 -29.75
N THR A 312 -25.45 16.41 -29.05
CA THR A 312 -25.02 16.87 -27.73
C THR A 312 -24.45 18.27 -27.79
N HIS A 313 -24.29 18.89 -26.62
CA HIS A 313 -23.57 20.14 -26.46
C HIS A 313 -22.12 20.07 -27.00
N SER A 314 -21.49 18.89 -26.90
CA SER A 314 -20.17 18.60 -27.47
C SER A 314 -20.16 18.35 -28.98
N GLY A 315 -21.33 18.36 -29.63
CA GLY A 315 -21.48 18.23 -31.08
C GLY A 315 -21.58 16.79 -31.61
N LEU A 316 -21.69 15.78 -30.75
CA LEU A 316 -21.89 14.39 -31.17
C LEU A 316 -23.37 14.17 -31.53
N PRO A 317 -23.70 13.65 -32.73
CA PRO A 317 -25.08 13.36 -33.11
C PRO A 317 -25.74 12.38 -32.15
N TYR A 318 -27.00 12.62 -31.77
CA TYR A 318 -27.74 11.69 -30.90
C TYR A 318 -27.90 10.30 -31.50
N SER A 319 -27.97 10.21 -32.83
CA SER A 319 -28.02 8.93 -33.57
C SER A 319 -26.78 8.05 -33.41
N VAL A 320 -25.65 8.61 -32.96
CA VAL A 320 -24.43 7.87 -32.63
C VAL A 320 -24.52 7.28 -31.22
N LEU A 321 -25.13 8.02 -30.29
CA LEU A 321 -25.16 7.68 -28.86
C LEU A 321 -26.35 6.78 -28.49
N VAL A 322 -27.50 7.00 -29.11
CA VAL A 322 -28.76 6.31 -28.83
C VAL A 322 -29.45 5.96 -30.15
N SER A 323 -29.96 4.74 -30.27
CA SER A 323 -30.78 4.35 -31.42
C SER A 323 -32.14 5.06 -31.45
N SER A 324 -32.81 5.07 -32.59
CA SER A 324 -34.18 5.60 -32.69
C SER A 324 -35.22 4.84 -31.85
N ALA A 325 -34.84 3.69 -31.27
CA ALA A 325 -35.66 2.91 -30.34
C ALA A 325 -35.34 3.21 -28.87
N GLY A 326 -34.42 4.14 -28.57
CA GLY A 326 -34.03 4.50 -27.21
C GLY A 326 -33.03 3.56 -26.55
N VAL A 327 -32.34 2.73 -27.33
CA VAL A 327 -31.26 1.87 -26.83
C VAL A 327 -29.93 2.60 -26.98
N PRO A 328 -29.17 2.84 -25.90
CA PRO A 328 -27.82 3.39 -25.98
C PRO A 328 -26.89 2.49 -26.82
N ALA A 329 -25.99 3.12 -27.57
CA ALA A 329 -24.96 2.43 -28.33
C ALA A 329 -23.82 1.99 -27.41
N ASN A 330 -23.32 0.77 -27.62
CA ASN A 330 -22.19 0.23 -26.86
C ASN A 330 -20.87 0.49 -27.61
N ASP A 331 -19.99 1.27 -27.01
CA ASP A 331 -18.66 1.62 -27.51
C ASP A 331 -17.51 0.89 -26.76
N SER A 332 -17.80 -0.08 -25.88
CA SER A 332 -16.79 -0.76 -25.03
C SER A 332 -15.85 -1.74 -25.75
N ALA A 333 -16.00 -1.92 -27.07
CA ALA A 333 -15.22 -2.88 -27.85
C ALA A 333 -13.71 -2.58 -27.89
N GLY A 334 -13.32 -1.32 -27.68
CA GLY A 334 -11.94 -0.87 -27.63
C GLY A 334 -11.72 0.14 -26.51
N ASP A 335 -10.50 0.68 -26.44
CA ASP A 335 -10.17 1.79 -25.55
C ASP A 335 -10.49 3.10 -26.25
N PHE A 336 -10.85 4.12 -25.46
CA PHE A 336 -11.08 5.44 -26.00
C PHE A 336 -9.77 6.03 -26.54
N ASP A 337 -9.80 6.45 -27.81
CA ASP A 337 -8.65 7.01 -28.52
C ASP A 337 -9.01 8.40 -29.09
N PRO A 338 -8.53 9.49 -28.47
CA PRO A 338 -8.81 10.84 -28.94
C PRO A 338 -7.83 11.36 -30.01
N THR A 339 -6.99 10.51 -30.61
CA THR A 339 -5.96 10.95 -31.58
C THR A 339 -6.53 11.61 -32.84
N THR A 340 -7.76 11.26 -33.23
CA THR A 340 -8.45 11.83 -34.39
C THR A 340 -9.94 12.07 -34.09
N PRO A 341 -10.61 13.02 -34.78
CA PRO A 341 -12.05 13.21 -34.61
C PRO A 341 -12.87 11.93 -34.88
N THR A 342 -12.39 11.09 -35.79
CA THR A 342 -13.02 9.80 -36.12
C THR A 342 -12.93 8.79 -34.99
N THR A 343 -11.78 8.70 -34.32
CA THR A 343 -11.58 7.78 -33.20
C THR A 343 -12.26 8.32 -31.93
N THR A 344 -12.26 9.63 -31.71
CA THR A 344 -13.04 10.27 -30.63
C THR A 344 -14.53 9.97 -30.79
N ALA A 345 -15.08 10.11 -32.01
CA ALA A 345 -16.49 9.84 -32.28
C ALA A 345 -16.86 8.36 -32.17
N ALA A 346 -15.89 7.45 -32.34
CA ALA A 346 -16.09 6.02 -32.17
C ALA A 346 -16.24 5.59 -30.69
N GLY A 347 -15.86 6.45 -29.75
CA GLY A 347 -15.95 6.16 -28.32
C GLY A 347 -14.91 5.16 -27.83
N GLY A 348 -15.18 4.51 -26.71
CA GLY A 348 -14.29 3.52 -26.12
C GLY A 348 -14.35 3.49 -24.59
N LYS A 349 -13.75 2.45 -24.01
CA LYS A 349 -13.54 2.35 -22.55
C LYS A 349 -12.63 3.47 -22.05
N LEU A 350 -13.00 4.07 -20.93
CA LEU A 350 -12.19 5.11 -20.28
C LEU A 350 -11.14 4.45 -19.39
N THR A 351 -9.86 4.74 -19.64
CA THR A 351 -8.76 4.27 -18.79
C THR A 351 -8.47 5.28 -17.69
N TYR A 352 -8.49 4.83 -16.45
CA TYR A 352 -8.25 5.67 -15.28
C TYR A 352 -6.86 5.37 -14.71
N ASN A 353 -6.12 6.42 -14.37
CA ASN A 353 -4.85 6.33 -13.66
C ASN A 353 -5.08 6.55 -12.17
N VAL A 354 -4.53 5.68 -11.33
CA VAL A 354 -4.57 5.82 -9.88
C VAL A 354 -3.80 7.09 -9.49
N ASN A 355 -4.43 7.93 -8.68
CA ASN A 355 -3.78 9.04 -8.02
C ASN A 355 -3.16 8.51 -6.74
N ALA A 356 -1.84 8.40 -6.72
CA ALA A 356 -1.13 7.83 -5.59
C ALA A 356 -1.43 8.61 -4.30
N VAL A 357 -1.62 7.88 -3.21
CA VAL A 357 -1.90 8.46 -1.89
C VAL A 357 -0.88 7.97 -0.88
N CYS A 358 -0.32 8.91 -0.12
CA CYS A 358 0.54 8.64 1.02
C CYS A 358 -0.30 8.77 2.29
N ILE A 359 -0.32 7.71 3.10
CA ILE A 359 -1.17 7.57 4.29
C ILE A 359 -0.27 7.35 5.51
N PRO A 360 -0.32 8.21 6.53
CA PRO A 360 0.34 7.96 7.82
C PRO A 360 -0.22 6.69 8.46
N VAL A 361 0.65 5.86 9.00
CA VAL A 361 0.27 4.61 9.64
C VAL A 361 0.93 4.45 11.01
N ASN A 362 0.32 3.59 11.82
CA ASN A 362 1.04 2.79 12.81
C ASN A 362 1.50 1.54 12.09
#